data_AF-X0I778-F1
#
_entry.id   AF-X0I778-F1
#
_cell.length_a   1.000
_cell.length_b   1.000
_cell.length_c   1.000
_cell.angle_alpha   90.00
_cell.angle_beta   90.00
_cell.angle_gamma   90.00
#
_symmetry.space_group_name_H-M   'P 1'
#
loop_
_entity.id
_entity.type
_entity.pdbx_description
1 polymer ?
#
loop_
_entity_poly.entity_id
_entity_poly.type
_entity_poly.pdbx_seq_one_letter_code
_entity_poly.pdbx_strand_id
1 'polypeptide(L)'
;MASISVPNTNSVTGSSRITQNIKVSRSELLHTCFYKRTKYYFPTLDPKAHEFSQEVRRFFSRCHKTQTPNLGVLARLPQDLLEEIVLHLDIDSFRRFRQVSRRARYLSTVITIYQRVLRCAPDALNALRRTDLSGYVSYSDVYTALTTSKCTFCGRFGEFMFLPTAKRCCFECLRASPETALVNQACISRRGQWKDLYTEHAEDLAEALKSIDVRSFKTHNWDDVQKMSKTRGVLAKDLLAAYIKVDKGLKEPGQSFLKPGWLHYRLAASIIFPSLNPRTGKLQTGICISSVTSSPQLFAFKTQQPIRGQHSLIA
;
A
#
# COMPACT_ATOMS: atom_id res chain seq x y z
N MET A 1 41.46 -54.90 4.35
CA MET A 1 40.16 -55.56 4.58
C MET A 1 39.93 -55.66 6.08
N ALA A 2 39.09 -54.79 6.64
CA ALA A 2 38.50 -54.97 7.95
C ALA A 2 37.14 -54.28 7.93
N SER A 3 36.12 -55.06 8.23
CA SER A 3 34.73 -54.86 7.85
C SER A 3 33.95 -54.02 8.87
N ILE A 4 32.97 -53.31 8.35
CA ILE A 4 32.04 -52.41 9.03
C ILE A 4 30.96 -53.19 9.79
N SER A 5 30.62 -52.77 11.02
CA SER A 5 29.27 -52.85 11.57
C SER A 5 29.03 -51.76 12.64
N VAL A 6 27.84 -51.16 12.60
CA VAL A 6 27.32 -49.95 13.29
C VAL A 6 26.40 -50.44 14.45
N PRO A 7 26.27 -49.82 15.65
CA PRO A 7 25.42 -48.62 15.79
C PRO A 7 25.60 -47.63 16.97
N ASN A 8 25.00 -46.46 16.72
CA ASN A 8 24.28 -45.56 17.63
C ASN A 8 25.01 -44.65 18.65
N THR A 9 24.78 -43.36 18.42
CA THR A 9 24.39 -42.30 19.37
C THR A 9 24.98 -42.35 20.77
N ASN A 10 25.83 -41.37 21.09
CA ASN A 10 25.88 -40.80 22.44
C ASN A 10 26.17 -39.30 22.42
N SER A 11 25.30 -38.62 23.15
CA SER A 11 25.29 -37.27 23.69
C SER A 11 26.47 -36.93 24.61
N VAL A 12 26.86 -35.64 24.67
CA VAL A 12 27.35 -34.90 25.87
C VAL A 12 27.11 -33.40 25.60
N THR A 13 26.00 -32.80 26.05
CA THR A 13 25.78 -31.94 27.24
C THR A 13 26.48 -30.58 27.27
N GLY A 14 25.69 -29.50 27.46
CA GLY A 14 26.23 -28.18 27.83
C GLY A 14 25.35 -26.92 27.66
N SER A 15 24.15 -26.88 28.27
CA SER A 15 23.46 -25.71 28.83
C SER A 15 23.17 -24.45 27.98
N SER A 16 21.89 -24.26 27.63
CA SER A 16 21.23 -22.96 27.78
C SER A 16 19.80 -23.20 28.26
N ARG A 17 19.60 -23.18 29.58
CA ARG A 17 18.26 -23.19 30.19
C ARG A 17 17.53 -21.91 29.78
N ILE A 18 16.55 -22.02 28.90
CA ILE A 18 15.42 -21.09 28.87
C ILE A 18 14.17 -21.91 29.19
N THR A 19 14.05 -22.33 30.45
CA THR A 19 12.75 -22.70 31.02
C THR A 19 12.04 -21.41 31.40
N GLN A 20 11.52 -20.71 30.40
CA GLN A 20 10.46 -19.75 30.65
C GLN A 20 9.15 -20.50 30.41
N ASN A 21 8.56 -21.00 31.50
CA ASN A 21 7.20 -21.50 31.50
C ASN A 21 6.26 -20.30 31.43
N ILE A 22 6.23 -19.62 30.28
CA ILE A 22 5.37 -18.45 30.08
C ILE A 22 3.96 -18.97 29.82
N LYS A 23 3.13 -18.98 30.87
CA LYS A 23 1.67 -19.07 30.70
C LYS A 23 1.17 -17.76 30.10
N VAL A 24 1.36 -17.59 28.80
CA VAL A 24 0.76 -16.47 28.05
C VAL A 24 -0.71 -16.82 27.84
N SER A 25 -1.62 -15.95 28.29
CA SER A 25 -3.05 -16.13 28.04
C SER A 25 -3.33 -16.10 26.53
N ARG A 26 -4.33 -16.86 26.07
CA ARG A 26 -4.74 -16.83 24.64
C ARG A 26 -5.05 -15.41 24.18
N SER A 27 -5.63 -14.57 25.06
CA SER A 27 -5.89 -13.16 24.82
C SER A 27 -4.61 -12.33 24.67
N GLU A 28 -3.56 -12.56 25.46
CA GLU A 28 -2.26 -11.88 25.28
C GLU A 28 -1.50 -12.36 24.06
N LEU A 29 -1.56 -13.65 23.73
CA LEU A 29 -0.99 -14.17 22.48
C LEU A 29 -1.68 -13.55 21.29
N LEU A 30 -3.02 -13.56 21.27
CA LEU A 30 -3.78 -12.89 20.23
C LEU A 30 -3.45 -11.40 20.23
N HIS A 31 -3.53 -10.68 21.33
CA HIS A 31 -3.20 -9.26 21.36
C HIS A 31 -1.78 -8.98 20.85
N THR A 32 -0.77 -9.71 21.28
CA THR A 32 0.64 -9.45 20.93
C THR A 32 0.97 -9.85 19.50
N CYS A 33 0.59 -11.06 19.08
CA CYS A 33 0.81 -11.55 17.72
C CYS A 33 -0.07 -10.80 16.71
N PHE A 34 -1.31 -10.51 17.07
CA PHE A 34 -2.23 -9.75 16.24
C PHE A 34 -1.80 -8.29 16.19
N TYR A 35 -1.51 -7.57 17.29
CA TYR A 35 -0.99 -6.19 17.27
C TYR A 35 0.27 -6.01 16.41
N LYS A 36 1.26 -6.91 16.55
CA LYS A 36 2.45 -6.90 15.68
C LYS A 36 2.03 -7.06 14.22
N ARG A 37 1.18 -8.04 13.90
CA ARG A 37 0.65 -8.25 12.54
C ARG A 37 -0.18 -7.06 12.06
N THR A 38 -1.04 -6.45 12.87
CA THR A 38 -1.87 -5.29 12.55
C THR A 38 -1.01 -4.08 12.18
N LYS A 39 0.09 -3.85 12.89
CA LYS A 39 1.08 -2.82 12.52
C LYS A 39 1.67 -3.04 11.11
N TYR A 40 1.82 -4.30 10.70
CA TYR A 40 2.41 -4.69 9.40
C TYR A 40 1.38 -4.81 8.26
N TYR A 41 0.14 -5.18 8.56
CA TYR A 41 -0.95 -5.32 7.58
C TYR A 41 -1.80 -4.05 7.44
N PHE A 42 -1.91 -3.26 8.51
CA PHE A 42 -2.74 -2.05 8.60
C PHE A 42 -1.96 -0.93 9.29
N PRO A 43 -1.04 -0.24 8.57
CA PRO A 43 -0.23 0.82 9.15
C PRO A 43 -1.08 1.95 9.78
N THR A 44 -2.33 2.11 9.37
CA THR A 44 -3.30 3.08 9.92
C THR A 44 -3.75 2.75 11.35
N LEU A 45 -3.55 1.51 11.81
CA LEU A 45 -3.88 1.05 13.15
C LEU A 45 -2.69 1.13 14.12
N ASP A 46 -1.51 1.60 13.68
CA ASP A 46 -0.41 1.89 14.59
C ASP A 46 -0.76 3.15 15.40
N PRO A 47 -0.94 3.09 16.73
CA PRO A 47 -1.29 4.24 17.55
C PRO A 47 -0.20 5.34 17.52
N LYS A 48 1.04 5.00 17.14
CA LYS A 48 2.12 5.97 16.92
C LYS A 48 2.10 6.58 15.51
N ALA A 49 1.15 6.21 14.65
CA ALA A 49 0.98 6.75 13.29
C ALA A 49 0.36 8.15 13.26
N HIS A 50 0.77 9.06 14.14
CA HIS A 50 0.37 10.47 14.13
C HIS A 50 0.99 11.28 12.97
N GLU A 51 1.24 10.66 11.83
CA GLU A 51 1.97 11.28 10.72
C GLU A 51 1.11 12.26 9.91
N PHE A 52 -0.22 12.23 10.10
CA PHE A 52 -1.15 13.29 9.67
C PHE A 52 -2.02 13.71 10.87
N SER A 53 -1.38 14.21 11.93
CA SER A 53 -2.08 14.83 13.06
C SER A 53 -2.95 16.01 12.60
N GLN A 54 -3.86 16.47 13.47
CA GLN A 54 -4.72 17.61 13.15
C GLN A 54 -3.90 18.88 12.86
N GLU A 55 -2.76 19.04 13.52
CA GLU A 55 -1.80 20.13 13.31
C GLU A 55 -1.16 20.03 11.92
N VAL A 56 -0.66 18.85 11.55
CA VAL A 56 -0.08 18.59 10.22
C VAL A 56 -1.12 18.89 9.13
N ARG A 57 -2.36 18.43 9.30
CA ARG A 57 -3.45 18.78 8.38
C ARG A 57 -3.66 20.30 8.30
N ARG A 58 -3.68 21.02 9.42
CA ARG A 58 -3.83 22.49 9.42
C ARG A 58 -2.72 23.18 8.63
N PHE A 59 -1.46 22.72 8.73
CA PHE A 59 -0.36 23.26 7.92
C PHE A 59 -0.54 23.00 6.42
N PHE A 60 -1.06 21.84 6.05
CA PHE A 60 -1.31 21.48 4.66
C PHE A 60 -2.58 22.12 4.07
N SER A 61 -3.54 22.49 4.91
CA SER A 61 -4.81 23.14 4.52
C SER A 61 -4.75 24.67 4.53
N ARG A 62 -3.80 25.29 5.26
CA ARG A 62 -3.67 26.75 5.32
C ARG A 62 -2.78 27.28 4.20
N CYS A 63 -3.25 28.34 3.54
CA CYS A 63 -2.42 29.24 2.76
C CYS A 63 -3.03 30.64 2.85
N HIS A 64 -2.18 31.67 2.84
CA HIS A 64 -2.64 33.06 2.73
C HIS A 64 -2.67 33.43 1.25
N LYS A 65 -3.70 34.17 0.82
CA LYS A 65 -3.70 34.79 -0.51
C LYS A 65 -2.46 35.67 -0.60
N THR A 66 -1.55 35.35 -1.52
CA THR A 66 -0.36 36.17 -1.74
C THR A 66 -0.57 37.04 -2.95
N GLN A 67 -0.42 38.35 -2.81
CA GLN A 67 -0.39 39.28 -3.95
C GLN A 67 0.87 39.14 -4.80
N THR A 68 1.83 38.29 -4.40
CA THR A 68 3.07 38.10 -5.15
C THR A 68 2.83 37.30 -6.44
N PRO A 69 3.08 37.87 -7.63
CA PRO A 69 3.47 37.07 -8.76
C PRO A 69 4.85 36.54 -8.39
N ASN A 70 5.11 35.25 -8.43
CA ASN A 70 5.74 34.74 -9.61
C ASN A 70 5.79 33.21 -9.47
N LEU A 71 5.19 32.50 -10.43
CA LEU A 71 5.39 31.06 -10.60
C LEU A 71 6.54 30.79 -11.59
N GLY A 72 7.39 31.80 -11.80
CA GLY A 72 8.37 31.86 -12.86
C GLY A 72 7.69 31.93 -14.22
N VAL A 73 8.31 31.23 -15.17
CA VAL A 73 7.80 31.03 -16.54
C VAL A 73 6.40 30.41 -16.54
N LEU A 74 6.05 29.60 -15.53
CA LEU A 74 4.72 28.98 -15.42
C LEU A 74 3.60 30.00 -15.20
N ALA A 75 3.92 31.24 -14.78
CA ALA A 75 2.92 32.31 -14.67
C ALA A 75 2.33 32.73 -16.04
N ARG A 76 2.95 32.32 -17.15
CA ARG A 76 2.44 32.54 -18.51
C ARG A 76 1.29 31.61 -18.88
N LEU A 77 1.08 30.53 -18.12
CA LEU A 77 0.00 29.58 -18.37
C LEU A 77 -1.32 30.10 -17.76
N PRO A 78 -2.46 29.93 -18.46
CA PRO A 78 -3.78 30.10 -17.87
C PRO A 78 -3.95 29.30 -16.58
N GLN A 79 -4.76 29.81 -15.67
CA GLN A 79 -4.99 29.17 -14.37
C GLN A 79 -5.53 27.74 -14.52
N ASP A 80 -6.45 27.51 -15.47
CA ASP A 80 -7.05 26.20 -15.69
C ASP A 80 -6.00 25.15 -16.11
N LEU A 81 -5.05 25.54 -16.97
CA LEU A 81 -3.96 24.64 -17.37
C LEU A 81 -3.01 24.36 -16.21
N LEU A 82 -2.73 25.36 -15.36
CA LEU A 82 -1.92 25.15 -14.16
C LEU A 82 -2.59 24.20 -13.18
N GLU A 83 -3.90 24.35 -12.96
CA GLU A 83 -4.66 23.45 -12.09
C GLU A 83 -4.65 22.01 -12.64
N GLU A 84 -4.85 21.84 -13.94
CA GLU A 84 -4.81 20.53 -14.60
C GLU A 84 -3.43 19.86 -14.50
N ILE A 85 -2.35 20.61 -14.77
CA ILE A 85 -0.98 20.11 -14.62
C ILE A 85 -0.73 19.67 -13.18
N VAL A 86 -1.12 20.51 -12.21
CA VAL A 86 -0.91 20.23 -10.78
C VAL A 86 -1.70 19.00 -10.35
N LEU A 87 -2.90 18.76 -10.88
CA LEU A 87 -3.72 17.58 -10.59
C LEU A 87 -3.13 16.27 -11.15
N HIS A 88 -2.31 16.36 -12.21
CA HIS A 88 -1.61 15.22 -12.80
C HIS A 88 -0.30 14.84 -12.10
N LEU A 89 0.21 15.70 -11.21
CA LEU A 89 1.41 15.38 -10.43
C LEU A 89 1.12 14.24 -9.43
N ASP A 90 2.07 13.31 -9.33
CA ASP A 90 2.11 12.37 -8.21
C ASP A 90 2.24 13.11 -6.87
N ILE A 91 1.86 12.47 -5.77
CA ILE A 91 1.80 13.12 -4.45
C ILE A 91 3.17 13.69 -4.04
N ASP A 92 4.29 13.05 -4.37
CA ASP A 92 5.62 13.53 -4.01
C ASP A 92 6.03 14.74 -4.87
N SER A 93 5.78 14.70 -6.18
CA SER A 93 6.00 15.83 -7.09
C SER A 93 5.07 17.02 -6.76
N PHE A 94 3.81 16.77 -6.42
CA PHE A 94 2.88 17.79 -5.95
C PHE A 94 3.39 18.46 -4.68
N ARG A 95 3.88 17.69 -3.71
CA ARG A 95 4.45 18.23 -2.46
C ARG A 95 5.68 19.08 -2.73
N ARG A 96 6.57 18.64 -3.63
CA ARG A 96 7.74 19.41 -4.06
C ARG A 96 7.31 20.71 -4.74
N PHE A 97 6.38 20.66 -5.68
CA PHE A 97 5.82 21.84 -6.34
C PHE A 97 5.24 22.85 -5.33
N ARG A 98 4.46 22.37 -4.35
CA ARG A 98 3.89 23.20 -3.27
C ARG A 98 4.95 23.92 -2.43
N GLN A 99 6.20 23.46 -2.44
CA GLN A 99 7.32 24.06 -1.70
C GLN A 99 8.14 25.04 -2.53
N VAL A 100 7.97 25.09 -3.86
CA VAL A 100 8.77 25.95 -4.75
C VAL A 100 8.54 27.44 -4.50
N SER A 101 7.30 27.87 -4.27
CA SER A 101 7.00 29.28 -3.99
C SER A 101 5.71 29.45 -3.19
N ARG A 102 5.49 30.65 -2.64
CA ARG A 102 4.22 30.98 -1.95
C ARG A 102 3.02 30.90 -2.91
N ARG A 103 3.20 31.26 -4.18
CA ARG A 103 2.18 31.16 -5.23
C ARG A 103 1.85 29.70 -5.56
N ALA A 104 2.86 28.84 -5.72
CA ALA A 104 2.67 27.41 -5.94
C ALA A 104 1.94 26.76 -4.76
N ARG A 105 2.31 27.14 -3.53
CA ARG A 105 1.63 26.73 -2.30
C ARG A 105 0.15 27.11 -2.31
N TYR A 106 -0.15 28.37 -2.65
CA TYR A 106 -1.51 28.87 -2.72
C TYR A 106 -2.34 28.09 -3.76
N LEU A 107 -1.86 28.00 -5.02
CA LEU A 107 -2.52 27.27 -6.10
C LEU A 107 -2.86 25.83 -5.71
N SER A 108 -1.87 25.11 -5.20
CA SER A 108 -2.03 23.71 -4.77
C SER A 108 -3.07 23.59 -3.65
N THR A 109 -3.16 24.57 -2.76
CA THR A 109 -4.03 24.51 -1.58
C THR A 109 -5.48 24.87 -1.88
N VAL A 110 -5.74 25.74 -2.86
CA VAL A 110 -7.10 26.13 -3.24
C VAL A 110 -7.82 25.06 -4.06
N ILE A 111 -7.09 24.10 -4.63
CA ILE A 111 -7.67 22.98 -5.38
C ILE A 111 -8.59 22.15 -4.47
N THR A 112 -9.87 22.08 -4.83
CA THR A 112 -10.91 21.40 -4.05
C THR A 112 -10.64 19.91 -3.89
N ILE A 113 -10.12 19.26 -4.95
CA ILE A 113 -9.75 17.84 -4.95
C ILE A 113 -8.73 17.55 -3.83
N TYR A 114 -7.66 18.34 -3.77
CA TYR A 114 -6.63 18.24 -2.74
C TYR A 114 -7.22 18.42 -1.33
N GLN A 115 -8.04 19.46 -1.12
CA GLN A 115 -8.68 19.72 0.18
C GLN A 115 -9.59 18.56 0.62
N ARG A 116 -10.38 18.00 -0.30
CA ARG A 116 -11.28 16.87 -0.03
C ARG A 116 -10.48 15.62 0.34
N VAL A 117 -9.41 15.31 -0.39
CA VAL A 117 -8.54 14.16 -0.07
C VAL A 117 -7.86 14.33 1.29
N LEU A 118 -7.29 15.50 1.56
CA LEU A 118 -6.69 15.79 2.87
C LEU A 118 -7.67 15.60 4.03
N ARG A 119 -8.93 15.99 3.84
CA ARG A 119 -9.98 15.92 4.88
C ARG A 119 -10.54 14.51 5.05
N CYS A 120 -10.82 13.82 3.95
CA CYS A 120 -11.61 12.59 3.95
C CYS A 120 -10.77 11.32 3.84
N ALA A 121 -9.51 11.42 3.40
CA ALA A 121 -8.63 10.29 3.14
C ALA A 121 -7.20 10.44 3.72
N PRO A 122 -7.00 10.95 4.96
CA PRO A 122 -5.67 11.07 5.55
C PRO A 122 -4.95 9.71 5.67
N ASP A 123 -5.72 8.65 5.94
CA ASP A 123 -5.21 7.29 6.08
C ASP A 123 -4.61 6.74 4.78
N ALA A 124 -5.20 7.09 3.63
CA ALA A 124 -4.61 6.77 2.33
C ALA A 124 -3.28 7.47 2.10
N LEU A 125 -3.20 8.77 2.42
CA LEU A 125 -1.96 9.53 2.27
C LEU A 125 -0.85 8.98 3.17
N ASN A 126 -1.19 8.54 4.39
CA ASN A 126 -0.27 7.85 5.29
C ASN A 126 0.19 6.51 4.72
N ALA A 127 -0.76 5.68 4.26
CA ALA A 127 -0.47 4.38 3.70
C ALA A 127 0.42 4.47 2.46
N LEU A 128 0.11 5.37 1.52
CA LEU A 128 0.89 5.63 0.32
C LEU A 128 2.33 6.06 0.67
N ARG A 129 2.50 6.96 1.64
CA ARG A 129 3.84 7.39 2.06
C ARG A 129 4.64 6.28 2.73
N ARG A 130 4.02 5.50 3.62
CA ARG A 130 4.69 4.40 4.34
C ARG A 130 5.11 3.26 3.43
N THR A 131 4.29 3.01 2.42
CA THR A 131 4.56 1.99 1.39
C THR A 131 5.41 2.51 0.25
N ASP A 132 5.88 3.76 0.28
CA ASP A 132 6.72 4.35 -0.78
C ASP A 132 5.99 4.49 -2.14
N LEU A 133 4.66 4.58 -2.10
CA LEU A 133 3.80 4.63 -3.29
C LEU A 133 3.34 6.05 -3.66
N SER A 134 3.68 7.06 -2.84
CA SER A 134 3.33 8.46 -3.11
C SER A 134 3.83 8.97 -4.45
N GLY A 135 4.98 8.49 -4.93
CA GLY A 135 5.57 8.85 -6.22
C GLY A 135 4.85 8.30 -7.45
N TYR A 136 3.85 7.41 -7.26
CA TYR A 136 3.15 6.75 -8.36
C TYR A 136 1.66 7.10 -8.44
N VAL A 137 1.14 7.82 -7.44
CA VAL A 137 -0.29 8.08 -7.25
C VAL A 137 -0.49 9.58 -7.10
N SER A 138 -1.43 10.15 -7.84
CA SER A 138 -1.82 11.56 -7.73
C SER A 138 -2.92 11.79 -6.69
N TYR A 139 -3.13 13.04 -6.29
CA TYR A 139 -4.31 13.41 -5.49
C TYR A 139 -5.62 13.18 -6.26
N SER A 140 -5.59 13.29 -7.59
CA SER A 140 -6.74 13.02 -8.46
C SER A 140 -7.14 11.55 -8.42
N ASP A 141 -6.18 10.63 -8.43
CA ASP A 141 -6.44 9.19 -8.33
C ASP A 141 -7.11 8.83 -7.00
N VAL A 142 -6.57 9.36 -5.89
CA VAL A 142 -7.16 9.13 -4.55
C VAL A 142 -8.57 9.74 -4.47
N TYR A 143 -8.80 10.90 -5.06
CA TYR A 143 -10.12 11.53 -5.09
C TYR A 143 -11.12 10.74 -5.94
N THR A 144 -10.68 10.19 -7.07
CA THR A 144 -11.49 9.32 -7.92
C THR A 144 -11.87 8.05 -7.17
N ALA A 145 -10.92 7.43 -6.46
CA ALA A 145 -11.21 6.31 -5.57
C ALA A 145 -12.20 6.69 -4.46
N LEU A 146 -12.06 7.90 -3.91
CA LEU A 146 -12.87 8.38 -2.80
C LEU A 146 -14.31 8.64 -3.25
N THR A 147 -14.51 9.15 -4.46
CA THR A 147 -15.85 9.43 -5.01
C THR A 147 -16.50 8.22 -5.68
N THR A 148 -15.77 7.11 -5.82
CA THR A 148 -16.25 5.87 -6.41
C THR A 148 -16.51 4.80 -5.34
N SER A 149 -17.73 4.26 -5.29
CA SER A 149 -18.07 3.17 -4.39
C SER A 149 -17.88 1.78 -5.01
N LYS A 150 -17.73 1.70 -6.33
CA LYS A 150 -17.65 0.45 -7.09
C LYS A 150 -16.21 -0.04 -7.26
N CYS A 151 -16.05 -1.36 -7.26
CA CYS A 151 -14.84 -2.07 -7.61
C CYS A 151 -14.54 -1.84 -9.09
N THR A 152 -13.30 -1.45 -9.39
CA THR A 152 -12.84 -1.15 -10.75
C THR A 152 -12.82 -2.39 -11.65
N PHE A 153 -12.72 -3.59 -11.05
CA PHE A 153 -12.54 -4.84 -11.78
C PHE A 153 -13.86 -5.57 -12.07
N CYS A 154 -14.85 -5.46 -11.16
CA CYS A 154 -16.10 -6.23 -11.27
C CYS A 154 -17.37 -5.41 -11.04
N GLY A 155 -17.28 -4.11 -10.75
CA GLY A 155 -18.43 -3.22 -10.56
C GLY A 155 -19.21 -3.39 -9.24
N ARG A 156 -18.95 -4.44 -8.44
CA ARG A 156 -19.53 -4.62 -7.08
C ARG A 156 -19.04 -3.55 -6.11
N PHE A 157 -19.55 -3.50 -4.89
CA PHE A 157 -19.02 -2.58 -3.88
C PHE A 157 -17.53 -2.84 -3.61
N GLY A 158 -16.68 -1.83 -3.82
CA GLY A 158 -15.24 -1.95 -3.66
C GLY A 158 -14.82 -1.41 -2.31
N GLU A 159 -14.66 -2.24 -1.29
CA GLU A 159 -14.37 -1.79 0.09
C GLU A 159 -12.96 -1.25 0.26
N PHE A 160 -12.02 -1.75 -0.54
CA PHE A 160 -10.61 -1.46 -0.43
C PHE A 160 -10.17 -0.45 -1.48
N MET A 161 -9.15 0.33 -1.16
CA MET A 161 -8.33 1.00 -2.16
C MET A 161 -7.02 0.23 -2.29
N PHE A 162 -6.74 -0.25 -3.49
CA PHE A 162 -5.46 -0.86 -3.83
C PHE A 162 -4.43 0.24 -4.05
N LEU A 163 -3.45 0.33 -3.15
CA LEU A 163 -2.51 1.45 -3.07
C LEU A 163 -1.67 1.65 -4.34
N PRO A 164 -1.11 0.62 -5.00
CA PRO A 164 -0.22 0.81 -6.16
C PRO A 164 -0.85 1.55 -7.35
N THR A 165 -2.17 1.47 -7.48
CA THR A 165 -2.91 2.11 -8.58
C THR A 165 -3.99 3.07 -8.08
N ALA A 166 -4.12 3.27 -6.77
CA ALA A 166 -5.24 3.95 -6.12
C ALA A 166 -6.62 3.59 -6.70
N LYS A 167 -6.85 2.31 -7.02
CA LYS A 167 -8.13 1.81 -7.57
C LYS A 167 -8.99 1.19 -6.48
N ARG A 168 -10.31 1.34 -6.60
CA ARG A 168 -11.26 0.66 -5.72
C ARG A 168 -11.34 -0.82 -6.08
N CYS A 169 -11.35 -1.70 -5.07
CA CYS A 169 -11.48 -3.14 -5.26
C CYS A 169 -12.31 -3.79 -4.15
N CYS A 170 -13.10 -4.81 -4.51
CA CYS A 170 -13.77 -5.66 -3.52
C CYS A 170 -12.80 -6.73 -3.02
N PHE A 171 -13.13 -7.40 -1.92
CA PHE A 171 -12.29 -8.44 -1.34
C PHE A 171 -11.99 -9.58 -2.32
N GLU A 172 -12.97 -10.04 -3.11
CA GLU A 172 -12.79 -11.13 -4.07
C GLU A 172 -11.79 -10.76 -5.16
N CYS A 173 -11.90 -9.55 -5.74
CA CYS A 173 -10.93 -9.07 -6.72
C CYS A 173 -9.57 -8.81 -6.07
N LEU A 174 -9.53 -8.29 -4.85
CA LEU A 174 -8.25 -8.13 -4.16
C LEU A 174 -7.54 -9.48 -3.98
N ARG A 175 -8.28 -10.55 -3.66
CA ARG A 175 -7.77 -11.90 -3.45
C ARG A 175 -7.37 -12.60 -4.75
N ALA A 176 -8.19 -12.49 -5.80
CA ALA A 176 -8.08 -13.37 -6.96
C ALA A 176 -7.69 -12.68 -8.28
N SER A 177 -7.83 -11.35 -8.39
CA SER A 177 -7.57 -10.66 -9.67
C SER A 177 -6.07 -10.69 -10.01
N PRO A 178 -5.69 -11.00 -11.26
CA PRO A 178 -4.31 -10.83 -11.73
C PRO A 178 -3.80 -9.40 -11.60
N GLU A 179 -4.69 -8.41 -11.72
CA GLU A 179 -4.39 -6.97 -11.68
C GLU A 179 -3.92 -6.50 -10.29
N THR A 180 -4.28 -7.24 -9.25
CA THR A 180 -3.90 -6.99 -7.87
C THR A 180 -2.81 -7.97 -7.39
N ALA A 181 -2.30 -8.83 -8.27
CA ALA A 181 -1.25 -9.80 -7.93
C ALA A 181 0.06 -9.11 -7.57
N LEU A 182 0.56 -9.39 -6.38
CA LEU A 182 1.79 -8.82 -5.84
C LEU A 182 2.74 -9.93 -5.40
N VAL A 183 4.02 -9.71 -5.66
CA VAL A 183 5.09 -10.66 -5.38
C VAL A 183 6.30 -9.94 -4.79
N ASN A 184 7.07 -10.66 -3.99
CA ASN A 184 8.37 -10.21 -3.50
C ASN A 184 9.41 -10.40 -4.60
N GLN A 185 10.01 -9.29 -5.05
CA GLN A 185 11.00 -9.31 -6.12
C GLN A 185 12.21 -10.19 -5.76
N ALA A 186 12.66 -10.14 -4.50
CA ALA A 186 13.83 -10.88 -4.05
C ALA A 186 13.62 -12.40 -4.01
N CYS A 187 12.39 -12.88 -3.80
CA CYS A 187 12.12 -14.32 -3.81
C CYS A 187 11.99 -14.89 -5.21
N ILE A 188 11.70 -14.06 -6.22
CA ILE A 188 11.56 -14.53 -7.60
C ILE A 188 12.91 -14.91 -8.18
N SER A 189 13.95 -14.10 -7.96
CA SER A 189 15.33 -14.40 -8.37
C SER A 189 15.86 -15.76 -7.84
N ARG A 190 15.26 -16.30 -6.77
CA ARG A 190 15.67 -17.55 -6.14
C ARG A 190 14.90 -18.79 -6.62
N ARG A 191 13.84 -18.63 -7.40
CA ARG A 191 13.06 -19.78 -7.90
C ARG A 191 13.85 -20.46 -9.02
N GLY A 192 13.97 -21.79 -8.97
CA GLY A 192 14.76 -22.55 -9.94
C GLY A 192 14.45 -22.21 -11.40
N GLN A 193 13.17 -22.01 -11.74
CA GLN A 193 12.72 -21.63 -13.08
C GLN A 193 13.23 -20.25 -13.57
N TRP A 194 13.73 -19.39 -12.69
CA TRP A 194 14.10 -17.98 -12.98
C TRP A 194 15.51 -17.64 -12.49
N LYS A 195 16.19 -18.59 -11.83
CA LYS A 195 17.49 -18.37 -11.18
C LYS A 195 18.55 -18.07 -12.23
N ASP A 196 18.62 -18.90 -13.26
CA ASP A 196 19.63 -18.80 -14.32
C ASP A 196 19.49 -17.48 -15.07
N LEU A 197 18.26 -17.10 -15.42
CA LEU A 197 17.96 -15.81 -16.04
C LEU A 197 18.41 -14.62 -15.16
N TYR A 198 18.14 -14.67 -13.85
CA TYR A 198 18.58 -13.59 -12.96
C TYR A 198 20.11 -13.55 -12.81
N THR A 199 20.79 -14.69 -12.84
CA THR A 199 22.26 -14.73 -12.72
C THR A 199 22.98 -14.35 -14.01
N GLU A 200 22.44 -14.72 -15.17
CA GLU A 200 23.08 -14.54 -16.47
C GLU A 200 22.69 -13.21 -17.14
N HIS A 201 21.45 -12.75 -16.94
CA HIS A 201 20.90 -11.54 -17.58
C HIS A 201 20.53 -10.44 -16.58
N ALA A 202 21.29 -10.33 -15.48
CA ALA A 202 21.00 -9.37 -14.41
C ALA A 202 20.92 -7.92 -14.90
N GLU A 203 21.84 -7.52 -15.79
CA GLU A 203 21.91 -6.16 -16.33
C GLU A 203 20.75 -5.86 -17.29
N ASP A 204 20.48 -6.78 -18.23
CA ASP A 204 19.35 -6.67 -19.16
C ASP A 204 18.02 -6.58 -18.42
N LEU A 205 17.87 -7.37 -17.35
CA LEU A 205 16.67 -7.34 -16.51
C LEU A 205 16.56 -6.02 -15.73
N ALA A 206 17.65 -5.50 -15.19
CA ALA A 206 17.66 -4.22 -14.50
C ALA A 206 17.25 -3.09 -15.46
N GLU A 207 17.71 -3.13 -16.71
CA GLU A 207 17.33 -2.16 -17.74
C GLU A 207 15.87 -2.33 -18.18
N ALA A 208 15.41 -3.57 -18.36
CA ALA A 208 14.01 -3.87 -18.65
C ALA A 208 13.08 -3.34 -17.53
N LEU A 209 13.44 -3.53 -16.26
CA LEU A 209 12.69 -3.04 -15.11
C LEU A 209 12.65 -1.50 -15.04
N LYS A 210 13.76 -0.82 -15.36
CA LYS A 210 13.78 0.65 -15.47
C LYS A 210 12.88 1.12 -16.62
N SER A 211 12.95 0.46 -17.77
CA SER A 211 12.17 0.83 -18.97
C SER A 211 10.65 0.72 -18.78
N ILE A 212 10.19 -0.17 -17.88
CA ILE A 212 8.77 -0.42 -17.64
C ILE A 212 8.20 0.49 -16.53
N ASP A 213 9.06 1.21 -15.80
CA ASP A 213 8.67 1.98 -14.60
C ASP A 213 7.95 1.09 -13.58
N VAL A 214 8.61 0.00 -13.17
CA VAL A 214 8.00 -0.98 -12.26
C VAL A 214 7.71 -0.36 -10.90
N ARG A 215 6.43 -0.33 -10.56
CA ARG A 215 5.93 0.18 -9.29
C ARG A 215 6.31 -0.78 -8.18
N SER A 216 7.28 -0.36 -7.37
CA SER A 216 7.72 -1.09 -6.18
C SER A 216 7.29 -0.38 -4.92
N PHE A 217 6.90 -1.16 -3.91
CA PHE A 217 6.42 -0.64 -2.64
C PHE A 217 7.11 -1.33 -1.46
N LYS A 218 7.31 -0.59 -0.37
CA LYS A 218 7.88 -1.11 0.87
C LYS A 218 6.87 -2.03 1.56
N THR A 219 7.33 -3.23 1.88
CA THR A 219 6.54 -4.25 2.60
C THR A 219 7.47 -5.09 3.48
N HIS A 220 6.92 -6.10 4.14
CA HIS A 220 7.68 -7.09 4.88
C HIS A 220 7.79 -8.37 4.06
N ASN A 221 8.86 -9.12 4.27
CA ASN A 221 9.05 -10.42 3.66
C ASN A 221 8.04 -11.39 4.29
N TRP A 222 6.92 -11.60 3.60
CA TRP A 222 5.89 -12.56 4.02
C TRP A 222 6.24 -14.00 3.63
N ASP A 223 7.32 -14.21 2.89
CA ASP A 223 7.79 -15.53 2.48
C ASP A 223 8.59 -16.19 3.61
N ASP A 224 9.18 -15.38 4.50
CA ASP A 224 9.85 -15.80 5.72
C ASP A 224 9.21 -15.12 6.93
N VAL A 225 8.15 -15.73 7.45
CA VAL A 225 7.37 -15.19 8.58
C VAL A 225 8.19 -15.19 9.88
N GLN A 226 9.25 -16.00 9.98
CA GLN A 226 10.14 -16.01 11.14
C GLN A 226 11.09 -14.81 11.12
N LYS A 227 11.51 -14.40 9.92
CA LYS A 227 12.38 -13.26 9.67
C LYS A 227 11.67 -12.25 8.76
N MET A 228 10.65 -11.57 9.32
CA MET A 228 9.88 -10.49 8.68
C MET A 228 10.73 -9.24 8.41
N SER A 229 11.79 -9.39 7.62
CA SER A 229 12.65 -8.30 7.20
C SER A 229 11.89 -7.37 6.27
N LYS A 230 12.29 -6.11 6.22
CA LYS A 230 11.79 -5.18 5.20
C LYS A 230 12.20 -5.69 3.82
N THR A 231 11.28 -5.63 2.86
CA THR A 231 11.51 -5.98 1.45
C THR A 231 10.71 -5.04 0.55
N ARG A 232 10.83 -5.24 -0.77
CA ARG A 232 9.99 -4.59 -1.77
C ARG A 232 9.07 -5.58 -2.47
N GLY A 233 7.80 -5.23 -2.53
CA GLY A 233 6.82 -5.91 -3.36
C GLY A 233 6.67 -5.18 -4.70
N VAL A 234 6.32 -5.93 -5.74
CA VAL A 234 6.04 -5.42 -7.10
C VAL A 234 4.81 -6.09 -7.67
N LEU A 235 4.18 -5.44 -8.64
CA LEU A 235 3.09 -6.04 -9.42
C LEU A 235 3.62 -7.22 -10.25
N ALA A 236 2.98 -8.37 -10.08
CA ALA A 236 3.36 -9.60 -10.75
C ALA A 236 3.33 -9.45 -12.28
N LYS A 237 2.36 -8.69 -12.80
CA LYS A 237 2.23 -8.41 -14.24
C LYS A 237 3.38 -7.54 -14.78
N ASP A 238 3.83 -6.53 -14.02
CA ASP A 238 4.87 -5.59 -14.47
C ASP A 238 6.22 -6.31 -14.46
N LEU A 239 6.44 -7.11 -13.42
CA LEU A 239 7.62 -7.96 -13.32
C LEU A 239 7.64 -9.03 -14.43
N LEU A 240 6.50 -9.69 -14.69
CA LEU A 240 6.37 -10.63 -15.80
C LEU A 240 6.65 -9.96 -17.15
N ALA A 241 6.13 -8.75 -17.37
CA ALA A 241 6.41 -8.00 -18.60
C ALA A 241 7.91 -7.70 -18.75
N ALA A 242 8.61 -7.36 -17.65
CA ALA A 242 10.06 -7.15 -17.67
C ALA A 242 10.82 -8.41 -18.04
N TYR A 243 10.47 -9.55 -17.45
CA TYR A 243 11.09 -10.81 -17.79
C TYR A 243 10.81 -11.25 -19.23
N ILE A 244 9.59 -11.08 -19.72
CA ILE A 244 9.22 -11.44 -21.12
C ILE A 244 10.01 -10.58 -22.13
N LYS A 245 10.38 -9.34 -21.78
CA LYS A 245 11.25 -8.52 -22.64
C LYS A 245 12.65 -9.14 -22.81
N VAL A 246 13.16 -9.81 -21.78
CA VAL A 246 14.47 -10.47 -21.80
C VAL A 246 14.38 -11.85 -22.46
N ASP A 247 13.40 -12.66 -22.06
CA ASP A 247 13.14 -13.99 -22.64
C ASP A 247 11.64 -14.24 -22.85
N LYS A 248 11.26 -14.42 -24.12
CA LYS A 248 9.87 -14.66 -24.56
C LYS A 248 9.29 -15.98 -24.05
N GLY A 249 10.13 -16.99 -23.75
CA GLY A 249 9.70 -18.30 -23.24
C GLY A 249 9.07 -18.25 -21.85
N LEU A 250 9.32 -17.16 -21.10
CA LEU A 250 8.91 -17.00 -19.71
C LEU A 250 7.42 -16.67 -19.52
N LYS A 251 6.67 -16.45 -20.60
CA LYS A 251 5.23 -16.17 -20.53
C LYS A 251 4.48 -17.30 -19.82
N GLU A 252 4.75 -18.55 -20.18
CA GLU A 252 4.05 -19.72 -19.62
C GLU A 252 4.42 -19.97 -18.14
N PRO A 253 5.72 -20.04 -17.75
CA PRO A 253 6.10 -20.09 -16.33
C PRO A 253 5.55 -18.91 -15.51
N GLY A 254 5.51 -17.73 -16.12
CA GLY A 254 5.15 -16.48 -15.48
C GLY A 254 3.66 -16.32 -15.16
N GLN A 255 2.78 -17.01 -15.88
CA GLN A 255 1.35 -17.06 -15.53
C GLN A 255 1.11 -17.56 -14.10
N SER A 256 2.03 -18.37 -13.56
CA SER A 256 1.98 -18.81 -12.17
C SER A 256 2.05 -17.65 -11.16
N PHE A 257 2.73 -16.54 -11.49
CA PHE A 257 2.80 -15.35 -10.63
C PHE A 257 1.49 -14.58 -10.56
N LEU A 258 0.67 -14.68 -11.61
CA LEU A 258 -0.64 -14.04 -11.66
C LEU A 258 -1.69 -14.79 -10.84
N LYS A 259 -1.39 -16.04 -10.43
CA LYS A 259 -2.30 -16.85 -9.62
C LYS A 259 -2.50 -16.24 -8.21
N PRO A 260 -3.62 -16.54 -7.53
CA PRO A 260 -4.03 -15.90 -6.27
C PRO A 260 -3.14 -16.12 -5.02
N GLY A 261 -1.93 -16.65 -5.14
CA GLY A 261 -1.20 -17.32 -4.06
C GLY A 261 -0.66 -16.45 -2.91
N TRP A 262 -0.89 -15.14 -2.91
CA TRP A 262 -0.18 -14.21 -2.03
C TRP A 262 -1.10 -13.12 -1.45
N LEU A 263 -2.19 -13.55 -0.80
CA LEU A 263 -3.16 -12.65 -0.17
C LEU A 263 -2.50 -11.66 0.83
N HIS A 264 -1.43 -12.06 1.50
CA HIS A 264 -0.69 -11.20 2.45
C HIS A 264 -0.10 -9.95 1.79
N TYR A 265 0.54 -10.09 0.62
CA TYR A 265 1.09 -8.95 -0.12
C TYR A 265 -0.03 -8.07 -0.68
N ARG A 266 -1.11 -8.69 -1.18
CA ARG A 266 -2.32 -7.99 -1.65
C ARG A 266 -2.93 -7.11 -0.55
N LEU A 267 -3.12 -7.68 0.64
CA LEU A 267 -3.65 -6.98 1.80
C LEU A 267 -2.71 -5.87 2.27
N ALA A 268 -1.41 -6.13 2.38
CA ALA A 268 -0.40 -5.14 2.78
C ALA A 268 -0.33 -3.93 1.83
N ALA A 269 -0.71 -4.11 0.57
CA ALA A 269 -0.79 -3.05 -0.43
C ALA A 269 -2.20 -2.48 -0.61
N SER A 270 -3.08 -2.66 0.38
CA SER A 270 -4.46 -2.18 0.33
C SER A 270 -4.89 -1.59 1.67
N ILE A 271 -5.90 -0.72 1.63
CA ILE A 271 -6.55 -0.22 2.84
C ILE A 271 -8.06 -0.27 2.68
N ILE A 272 -8.78 -0.48 3.79
CA ILE A 272 -10.22 -0.20 3.83
C ILE A 272 -10.39 1.30 3.58
N PHE A 273 -11.24 1.66 2.62
CA PHE A 273 -11.29 3.03 2.14
C PHE A 273 -12.74 3.55 2.08
N PRO A 274 -13.00 4.76 2.59
CA PRO A 274 -14.34 5.32 2.60
C PRO A 274 -14.78 5.76 1.20
N SER A 275 -16.10 5.97 1.04
CA SER A 275 -16.68 6.59 -0.15
C SER A 275 -17.28 7.94 0.22
N LEU A 276 -16.87 9.02 -0.44
CA LEU A 276 -17.46 10.35 -0.35
C LEU A 276 -18.52 10.50 -1.42
N ASN A 277 -19.75 10.83 -1.04
CA ASN A 277 -20.75 11.28 -2.00
C ASN A 277 -20.47 12.76 -2.36
N PRO A 278 -20.11 13.08 -3.62
CA PRO A 278 -19.73 14.43 -3.99
C PRO A 278 -20.89 15.44 -3.94
N ARG A 279 -22.15 14.97 -4.06
CA ARG A 279 -23.36 15.79 -4.03
C ARG A 279 -23.77 16.14 -2.60
N THR A 280 -23.75 15.16 -1.70
CA THR A 280 -24.18 15.37 -0.30
C THR A 280 -23.05 15.71 0.66
N GLY A 281 -21.79 15.53 0.24
CA GLY A 281 -20.62 15.69 1.10
C GLY A 281 -20.50 14.63 2.20
N LYS A 282 -21.42 13.65 2.27
CA LYS A 282 -21.42 12.61 3.29
C LYS A 282 -20.36 11.56 2.99
N LEU A 283 -19.57 11.25 4.01
CA LEU A 283 -18.58 10.17 3.98
C LEU A 283 -19.26 8.88 4.46
N GLN A 284 -19.21 7.83 3.63
CA GLN A 284 -19.75 6.51 3.93
C GLN A 284 -18.59 5.54 4.16
N THR A 285 -18.55 4.94 5.35
CA THR A 285 -17.58 3.92 5.75
C THR A 285 -18.22 2.53 5.71
N GLY A 286 -18.85 2.19 4.58
CA GLY A 286 -19.49 0.88 4.41
C GLY A 286 -18.48 -0.27 4.41
N ILE A 287 -18.81 -1.34 5.13
CA ILE A 287 -18.23 -2.68 4.96
C ILE A 287 -19.34 -3.53 4.34
N CYS A 288 -19.01 -4.29 3.30
CA CYS A 288 -19.89 -5.27 2.68
C CYS A 288 -20.08 -6.46 3.63
N ILE A 289 -21.31 -6.84 3.94
CA ILE A 289 -21.59 -7.92 4.91
C ILE A 289 -20.96 -9.26 4.48
N SER A 290 -20.83 -9.49 3.16
CA SER A 290 -20.19 -10.68 2.58
C SER A 290 -18.67 -10.76 2.83
N SER A 291 -17.99 -9.64 3.07
CA SER A 291 -16.56 -9.63 3.41
C SER A 291 -16.32 -9.94 4.89
N VAL A 292 -17.26 -9.53 5.76
CA VAL A 292 -17.24 -9.83 7.20
C VAL A 292 -17.38 -11.31 7.46
N THR A 293 -18.22 -12.01 6.69
CA THR A 293 -18.42 -13.47 6.83
C THR A 293 -17.24 -14.28 6.29
N SER A 294 -16.55 -13.78 5.27
CA SER A 294 -15.40 -14.47 4.64
C SER A 294 -14.06 -14.19 5.32
N SER A 295 -13.93 -13.11 6.12
CA SER A 295 -12.71 -12.81 6.90
C SER A 295 -13.03 -11.99 8.17
N PRO A 296 -13.72 -12.57 9.16
CA PRO A 296 -14.21 -11.85 10.36
C PRO A 296 -13.09 -11.19 11.18
N GLN A 297 -11.88 -11.74 11.14
CA GLN A 297 -10.71 -11.21 11.86
C GLN A 297 -10.19 -9.88 11.28
N LEU A 298 -10.41 -9.60 9.99
CA LEU A 298 -10.06 -8.30 9.38
C LEU A 298 -10.99 -7.16 9.83
N PHE A 299 -12.24 -7.48 10.17
CA PHE A 299 -13.30 -6.50 10.40
C PHE A 299 -13.66 -6.29 11.87
N ALA A 300 -13.25 -7.19 12.77
CA ALA A 300 -13.48 -7.09 14.23
C ALA A 300 -12.85 -5.85 14.90
N PHE A 301 -11.93 -5.15 14.23
CA PHE A 301 -11.27 -3.96 14.79
C PHE A 301 -12.01 -2.63 14.51
N LYS A 302 -12.93 -2.58 13.53
CA LYS A 302 -13.67 -1.33 13.25
C LYS A 302 -14.84 -1.11 14.21
N THR A 303 -15.37 -2.19 14.78
CA THR A 303 -16.46 -2.17 15.79
C THR A 303 -15.98 -1.84 17.20
N GLN A 304 -14.66 -1.84 17.46
CA GLN A 304 -14.07 -1.47 18.76
C GLN A 304 -13.61 0.00 18.83
N GLN A 305 -13.79 0.79 17.77
CA GLN A 305 -13.63 2.24 17.85
C GLN A 305 -14.94 2.87 18.35
N PRO A 306 -14.93 3.66 19.45
CA PRO A 306 -16.09 4.45 19.79
C PRO A 306 -16.35 5.42 18.65
N ILE A 307 -17.58 5.39 18.12
CA ILE A 307 -18.11 6.45 17.26
C ILE A 307 -18.07 7.71 18.13
N ARG A 308 -17.03 8.54 18.01
CA ARG A 308 -17.06 9.90 18.53
C ARG A 308 -18.15 10.62 17.73
N GLY A 309 -19.33 10.69 18.34
CA GLY A 309 -20.48 11.38 17.81
C GLY A 309 -20.07 12.79 17.39
N GLN A 310 -20.37 13.13 16.14
CA GLN A 310 -20.62 14.51 15.77
C GLN A 310 -21.91 14.92 16.50
N HIS A 311 -21.78 15.37 17.76
CA HIS A 311 -22.75 16.27 18.32
C HIS A 311 -22.53 17.64 17.66
N SER A 312 -23.45 17.97 16.77
CA SER A 312 -24.12 19.27 16.67
C SER A 312 -23.52 20.38 17.53
N LEU A 313 -23.02 21.44 16.89
CA LEU A 313 -23.24 22.79 17.38
C LEU A 313 -23.51 23.70 16.17
N ILE A 314 -24.80 23.94 15.99
CA ILE A 314 -25.37 25.14 15.40
C ILE A 314 -25.22 26.23 16.48
N ALA A 315 -24.48 27.28 16.15
CA ALA A 315 -24.54 28.68 16.64
C ALA A 315 -23.19 29.33 16.30
#